data_AF-A0A0G1Q8G5-F1
#
_entry.id   AF-A0A0G1Q8G5-F1
#
_cell.length_a   1.000
_cell.length_b   1.000
_cell.length_c   1.000
_cell.angle_alpha   90.00
_cell.angle_beta   90.00
_cell.angle_gamma   90.00
#
_symmetry.space_group_name_H-M   'P 1'
#
loop_
_entity.id
_entity.type
_entity.pdbx_description
1 polymer ?
#
loop_
_entity_poly.entity_id
_entity_poly.type
_entity_poly.pdbx_seq_one_letter_code
_entity_poly.pdbx_strand_id
1 'polypeptide(L)'
;MISRYMSKYTCESLKRIDIKFLKNEGYLIKNTSKSGMIVWSSCGEETGRADIYVDALNHTLNISYYYRDPWIERTYVSSDILIISTPCHFGGQRYWLKCECERHVEILYAGGVKFKCRHCYDLTYYSQQEYTSKMFAALGKAWKKEEKFKEECSKMRVKFWKGKPTKRYRRWLEKLSQYEESEPIVLQQLEKLIRCLDATE
;
A
#
# COMPACT_ATOMS: atom_id res chain seq x y z
N MET A 1 -24.98 0.60 -4.20
CA MET A 1 -24.02 1.67 -4.57
C MET A 1 -22.88 1.63 -3.57
N ILE A 2 -21.83 0.85 -3.87
CA ILE A 2 -20.68 0.71 -2.97
C ILE A 2 -19.82 1.97 -3.09
N SER A 3 -19.48 2.51 -1.92
CA SER A 3 -18.72 3.73 -1.67
C SER A 3 -17.58 3.98 -2.67
N ARG A 4 -17.64 5.13 -3.35
CA ARG A 4 -16.62 5.67 -4.26
C ARG A 4 -15.36 6.20 -3.53
N TYR A 5 -15.20 5.85 -2.26
CA TYR A 5 -14.21 6.38 -1.31
C TYR A 5 -13.31 5.31 -0.67
N MET A 6 -13.17 4.13 -1.26
CA MET A 6 -12.05 3.23 -0.90
C MET A 6 -10.95 3.41 -1.93
N SER A 7 -9.76 3.83 -1.47
CA SER A 7 -8.57 3.79 -2.30
C SER A 7 -8.32 2.35 -2.74
N LYS A 8 -7.89 2.17 -3.99
CA LYS A 8 -7.50 0.85 -4.51
C LYS A 8 -6.40 0.27 -3.63
N TYR A 9 -6.24 -1.05 -3.58
CA TYR A 9 -5.05 -1.62 -2.95
C TYR A 9 -3.80 -1.19 -3.73
N THR A 10 -2.71 -0.93 -3.00
CA THR A 10 -1.42 -0.59 -3.63
C THR A 10 -0.60 -1.84 -3.90
N CYS A 11 0.20 -1.81 -4.96
CA CYS A 11 1.13 -2.89 -5.28
C CYS A 11 2.07 -3.21 -4.11
N GLU A 12 2.50 -2.20 -3.36
CA GLU A 12 3.43 -2.27 -2.25
C GLU A 12 2.80 -2.88 -0.99
N SER A 13 1.46 -2.79 -0.85
CA SER A 13 0.74 -3.37 0.29
C SER A 13 0.55 -4.88 0.22
N LEU A 14 0.78 -5.48 -0.95
CA LEU A 14 0.53 -6.89 -1.21
C LEU A 14 1.82 -7.72 -1.29
N LYS A 15 1.72 -8.96 -0.80
CA LYS A 15 2.76 -9.97 -1.01
C LYS A 15 2.90 -10.25 -2.51
N ARG A 16 4.14 -10.48 -2.96
CA ARG A 16 4.45 -10.58 -4.39
C ARG A 16 5.49 -11.63 -4.68
N ILE A 17 5.37 -12.25 -5.84
CA ILE A 17 6.42 -13.08 -6.43
C ILE A 17 6.99 -12.37 -7.66
N ASP A 18 8.31 -12.27 -7.72
CA ASP A 18 9.04 -11.49 -8.73
C ASP A 18 10.02 -12.42 -9.46
N ILE A 19 10.02 -12.35 -10.79
CA ILE A 19 10.96 -13.09 -11.63
C ILE A 19 12.43 -12.71 -11.34
N LYS A 20 12.68 -11.48 -10.90
CA LYS A 20 14.02 -11.00 -10.51
C LYS A 20 14.53 -11.73 -9.28
N PHE A 21 13.66 -11.97 -8.29
CA PHE A 21 14.02 -12.78 -7.13
C PHE A 21 14.38 -14.20 -7.56
N LEU A 22 13.55 -14.83 -8.39
CA LEU A 22 13.80 -16.19 -8.89
C LEU A 22 15.12 -16.28 -9.67
N LYS A 23 15.43 -15.26 -10.47
CA LYS A 23 16.68 -15.17 -11.22
C LYS A 23 17.90 -15.03 -10.29
N ASN A 24 17.84 -14.10 -9.34
CA ASN A 24 18.96 -13.79 -8.44
C ASN A 24 19.30 -14.96 -7.52
N GLU A 25 18.28 -15.66 -7.04
CA GLU A 25 18.44 -16.86 -6.20
C GLU A 25 18.72 -18.13 -7.02
N GLY A 26 18.89 -18.02 -8.34
CA GLY A 26 19.31 -19.14 -9.19
C GLY A 26 18.24 -20.20 -9.44
N TYR A 27 16.95 -19.89 -9.30
CA TYR A 27 15.86 -20.83 -9.64
C TYR A 27 15.67 -21.01 -11.15
N LEU A 28 16.20 -20.09 -11.97
CA LEU A 28 16.02 -20.08 -13.43
C LEU A 28 17.21 -20.69 -14.20
N ILE A 29 18.08 -21.43 -13.52
CA ILE A 29 19.20 -22.13 -14.15
C ILE A 29 18.64 -23.27 -15.01
N LYS A 30 19.00 -23.29 -16.29
CA LYS A 30 18.47 -24.27 -17.26
C LYS A 30 18.68 -25.70 -16.79
N ASN A 31 17.70 -26.57 -17.05
CA ASN A 31 17.73 -28.01 -16.74
C ASN A 31 17.92 -28.31 -15.24
N THR A 32 17.50 -27.39 -14.37
CA THR A 32 17.49 -27.62 -12.92
C THR A 32 16.09 -27.45 -12.38
N SER A 33 15.83 -28.17 -11.29
CA SER A 33 14.64 -27.96 -10.47
C SER A 33 15.10 -27.58 -9.08
N LYS A 34 14.50 -26.55 -8.50
CA LYS A 34 14.90 -26.01 -7.21
C LYS A 34 13.68 -25.69 -6.38
N SER A 35 13.63 -26.24 -5.16
CA SER A 35 12.67 -25.85 -4.13
C SER A 35 13.27 -24.78 -3.21
N GLY A 36 12.40 -24.03 -2.56
CA GLY A 36 12.77 -23.11 -1.50
C GLY A 36 11.55 -22.41 -0.94
N MET A 37 11.78 -21.28 -0.27
CA MET A 37 10.70 -20.49 0.33
C MET A 37 10.89 -19.01 0.04
N ILE A 38 9.77 -18.30 -0.04
CA ILE A 38 9.69 -16.85 -0.03
C ILE A 38 9.15 -16.43 1.32
N VAL A 39 9.89 -15.56 1.99
CA VAL A 39 9.46 -14.91 3.23
C VAL A 39 9.22 -13.44 2.91
N TRP A 40 8.02 -12.97 3.17
CA TRP A 40 7.69 -11.55 3.07
C TRP A 40 7.73 -10.92 4.45
N SER A 41 8.52 -9.86 4.59
CA SER A 41 8.56 -9.06 5.81
C SER A 41 8.11 -7.62 5.55
N SER A 42 7.54 -7.01 6.58
CA SER A 42 7.20 -5.59 6.62
C SER A 42 7.66 -5.04 7.96
N CYS A 43 8.39 -3.93 7.96
CA CYS A 43 8.95 -3.33 9.17
C CYS A 43 9.76 -4.32 10.05
N GLY A 44 10.49 -5.25 9.43
CA GLY A 44 11.27 -6.27 10.15
C GLY A 44 10.47 -7.48 10.65
N GLU A 45 9.15 -7.45 10.58
CA GLU A 45 8.30 -8.57 10.99
C GLU A 45 7.89 -9.45 9.81
N GLU A 46 7.89 -10.78 9.99
CA GLU A 46 7.41 -11.73 8.99
C GLU A 46 5.88 -11.59 8.82
N THR A 47 5.46 -11.09 7.66
CA THR A 47 4.04 -10.93 7.30
C THR A 47 3.47 -12.16 6.62
N GLY A 48 4.32 -13.04 6.10
CA GLY A 48 3.92 -14.34 5.60
C GLY A 48 5.03 -15.08 4.87
N ARG A 49 4.70 -16.32 4.53
CA ARG A 49 5.60 -17.27 3.88
C ARG A 49 4.87 -18.04 2.80
N ALA A 50 5.59 -18.40 1.75
CA ALA A 50 5.16 -19.35 0.74
C ALA A 50 6.32 -20.27 0.38
N ASP A 51 6.02 -21.55 0.20
CA ASP A 51 6.95 -22.50 -0.39
C ASP A 51 6.87 -22.38 -1.91
N ILE A 52 8.02 -22.49 -2.56
CA ILE A 52 8.13 -22.42 -4.00
C ILE A 52 8.91 -23.62 -4.53
N TYR A 53 8.50 -24.10 -5.69
CA TYR A 53 9.21 -25.09 -6.46
C TYR A 53 9.25 -24.63 -7.90
N VAL A 54 10.45 -24.46 -8.44
CA VAL A 54 10.67 -24.07 -9.83
C VAL A 54 11.26 -25.23 -10.58
N ASP A 55 10.60 -25.61 -11.68
CA ASP A 55 11.10 -26.55 -12.66
C ASP A 55 11.50 -25.76 -13.91
N ALA A 56 12.81 -25.54 -14.08
CA ALA A 56 13.32 -24.77 -15.21
C ALA A 56 13.30 -25.57 -16.53
N LEU A 57 13.11 -26.89 -16.49
CA LEU A 57 12.97 -27.73 -17.68
C LEU A 57 11.57 -27.57 -18.29
N ASN A 58 10.54 -27.65 -17.46
CA ASN A 58 9.15 -27.48 -17.88
C ASN A 58 8.68 -26.02 -17.87
N HIS A 59 9.53 -25.10 -17.41
CA HIS A 59 9.22 -23.70 -17.22
C HIS A 59 7.97 -23.47 -16.35
N THR A 60 7.89 -24.19 -15.23
CA THR A 60 6.79 -24.08 -14.28
C THR A 60 7.30 -23.63 -12.92
N LEU A 61 6.47 -22.86 -12.24
CA LEU A 61 6.64 -22.42 -10.87
C LEU A 61 5.39 -22.85 -10.11
N ASN A 62 5.55 -23.76 -9.16
CA ASN A 62 4.54 -24.02 -8.16
C ASN A 62 4.79 -23.10 -6.96
N ILE A 63 3.75 -22.43 -6.49
CA ILE A 63 3.77 -21.67 -5.24
C ILE A 63 2.66 -22.18 -4.33
N SER A 64 3.02 -22.48 -3.08
CA SER A 64 2.09 -22.96 -2.08
C SER A 64 2.18 -22.19 -0.78
N TYR A 65 1.02 -21.84 -0.22
CA TYR A 65 0.93 -20.96 0.95
C TYR A 65 -0.39 -21.13 1.69
N TYR A 66 -0.40 -20.70 2.95
CA TYR A 66 -1.63 -20.60 3.72
C TYR A 66 -2.33 -19.28 3.41
N TYR A 67 -3.53 -19.38 2.84
CA TYR A 67 -4.42 -18.24 2.68
C TYR A 67 -5.26 -18.07 3.95
N ARG A 68 -5.29 -16.84 4.49
CA ARG A 68 -6.10 -16.48 5.65
C ARG A 68 -7.19 -15.53 5.19
N ASP A 69 -8.41 -16.01 5.18
CA ASP A 69 -9.60 -15.18 5.05
C ASP A 69 -10.19 -14.90 6.44
N PRO A 70 -10.75 -13.71 6.72
CA PRO A 70 -11.43 -13.46 7.99
C PRO A 70 -12.67 -14.34 8.21
N TRP A 71 -13.27 -14.85 7.13
CA TRP A 71 -14.55 -15.57 7.17
C TRP A 71 -14.42 -17.06 6.88
N ILE A 72 -13.23 -17.54 6.52
CA ILE A 72 -12.96 -18.94 6.13
C ILE A 72 -11.78 -19.44 6.97
N GLU A 73 -11.84 -20.72 7.38
CA GLU A 73 -10.70 -21.39 8.00
C GLU A 73 -9.45 -21.32 7.11
N ARG A 74 -8.28 -21.33 7.75
CA ARG A 74 -7.00 -21.29 7.03
C ARG A 74 -6.95 -22.41 6.01
N THR A 75 -6.86 -22.04 4.74
CA THR A 75 -6.83 -23.00 3.63
C THR A 75 -5.43 -23.04 3.05
N TYR A 76 -4.91 -24.25 2.83
CA TYR A 76 -3.66 -24.44 2.11
C TYR A 76 -3.94 -24.34 0.61
N VAL A 77 -3.26 -23.42 -0.05
CA VAL A 77 -3.45 -23.14 -1.47
C VAL A 77 -2.16 -23.44 -2.21
N SER A 78 -2.25 -24.13 -3.34
CA SER A 78 -1.16 -24.34 -4.28
C SER A 78 -1.59 -23.82 -5.65
N SER A 79 -0.70 -23.11 -6.33
CA SER A 79 -0.94 -22.55 -7.65
C SER A 79 0.26 -22.76 -8.54
N ASP A 80 0.00 -23.27 -9.74
CA ASP A 80 0.99 -23.35 -10.81
C ASP A 80 0.99 -22.07 -11.64
N ILE A 81 2.19 -21.60 -11.96
CA ILE A 81 2.45 -20.39 -12.73
C ILE A 81 3.44 -20.76 -13.82
N LEU A 82 3.13 -20.42 -15.07
CA LEU A 82 4.05 -20.64 -16.17
C LEU A 82 5.13 -19.56 -16.20
N ILE A 83 6.35 -19.97 -16.47
CA ILE A 83 7.48 -19.10 -16.75
C ILE A 83 7.67 -19.07 -18.27
N ILE A 84 7.83 -17.89 -18.83
CA ILE A 84 8.04 -17.70 -20.28
C ILE A 84 9.36 -16.97 -20.48
N SER A 85 10.13 -17.37 -21.48
CA SER A 85 11.36 -16.69 -21.84
C SER A 85 11.26 -16.06 -23.23
N THR A 86 11.91 -14.91 -23.38
CA THR A 86 12.04 -14.18 -24.64
C THR A 86 13.51 -13.89 -24.88
N PRO A 87 14.03 -14.17 -26.09
CA PRO A 87 15.42 -13.87 -26.42
C PRO A 87 15.66 -12.37 -26.43
N CYS A 88 16.82 -11.95 -25.92
CA CYS A 88 17.22 -10.55 -25.93
C CYS A 88 18.09 -10.23 -27.16
N HIS A 89 17.91 -9.05 -27.77
CA HIS A 89 18.68 -8.60 -28.94
C HIS A 89 20.20 -8.60 -28.71
N PHE A 90 20.66 -8.27 -27.51
CA PHE A 90 22.08 -8.23 -27.14
C PHE A 90 22.57 -9.52 -26.46
N GLY A 91 21.84 -10.63 -26.62
CA GLY A 91 22.14 -11.92 -26.00
C GLY A 91 21.47 -12.12 -24.64
N GLY A 92 21.35 -13.39 -24.25
CA GLY A 92 20.64 -13.80 -23.03
C GLY A 92 19.13 -13.99 -23.22
N GLN A 93 18.45 -14.18 -22.08
CA GLN A 93 17.01 -14.45 -22.02
C GLN A 93 16.36 -13.54 -20.99
N ARG A 94 15.20 -12.99 -21.33
CA ARG A 94 14.32 -12.30 -20.40
C ARG A 94 13.17 -13.23 -20.03
N TYR A 95 13.04 -13.48 -18.74
CA TYR A 95 12.00 -14.35 -18.19
C TYR A 95 10.81 -13.52 -17.71
N TRP A 96 9.63 -14.14 -17.76
CA TRP A 96 8.34 -13.56 -17.39
C TRP A 96 7.50 -14.60 -16.66
N LEU A 97 6.63 -14.16 -15.78
CA LEU A 97 5.54 -14.95 -15.23
C LEU A 97 4.30 -14.75 -16.10
N LYS A 98 3.62 -15.84 -16.43
CA LYS A 98 2.35 -15.80 -17.16
C LYS A 98 1.19 -15.65 -16.18
N CYS A 99 0.44 -14.56 -16.30
CA CYS A 99 -0.81 -14.39 -15.55
C CYS A 99 -1.96 -15.15 -16.23
N GLU A 100 -3.02 -15.50 -15.48
CA GLU A 100 -4.28 -16.02 -16.04
C GLU A 100 -4.92 -15.10 -17.10
N CYS A 101 -4.58 -13.80 -17.13
CA CYS A 101 -5.03 -12.88 -18.19
C CYS A 101 -4.12 -12.91 -19.44
N GLU A 102 -3.30 -13.95 -19.59
CA GLU A 102 -2.35 -14.19 -20.69
C GLU A 102 -1.23 -13.14 -20.83
N ARG A 103 -1.15 -12.17 -19.92
CA ARG A 103 -0.06 -11.19 -19.89
C ARG A 103 1.22 -11.79 -19.34
N HIS A 104 2.33 -11.47 -19.99
CA HIS A 104 3.69 -11.67 -19.49
C HIS A 104 4.02 -10.53 -18.53
N VAL A 105 4.27 -10.85 -17.27
CA VAL A 105 4.56 -9.87 -16.23
C VAL A 105 5.75 -10.30 -15.41
N GLU A 106 6.49 -9.35 -14.86
CA GLU A 106 7.62 -9.67 -13.97
C GLU A 106 7.16 -10.03 -12.57
N ILE A 107 5.99 -9.52 -12.17
CA ILE A 107 5.48 -9.60 -10.80
C ILE A 107 4.03 -10.06 -10.80
N LEU A 108 3.72 -11.04 -9.96
CA LEU A 108 2.36 -11.40 -9.56
C LEU A 108 2.15 -11.11 -8.08
N TYR A 109 0.95 -10.68 -7.73
CA TYR A 109 0.58 -10.25 -6.38
C TYR A 109 -0.41 -11.23 -5.77
N ALA A 110 -0.32 -11.46 -4.46
CA ALA A 110 -1.31 -12.19 -3.68
C ALA A 110 -2.36 -11.21 -3.13
N GLY A 111 -3.30 -10.81 -3.99
CA GLY A 111 -4.46 -10.00 -3.61
C GLY A 111 -5.68 -10.82 -3.17
N GLY A 112 -5.56 -12.15 -3.16
CA GLY A 112 -6.60 -13.10 -2.77
C GLY A 112 -6.06 -14.53 -2.76
N VAL A 113 -6.92 -15.50 -3.10
CA VAL A 113 -6.56 -16.94 -3.14
C VAL A 113 -5.55 -17.27 -4.24
N LYS A 114 -5.45 -16.47 -5.31
CA LYS A 114 -4.54 -16.73 -6.44
C LYS A 114 -3.52 -15.60 -6.60
N PHE A 115 -2.41 -15.89 -7.25
CA PHE A 115 -1.46 -14.87 -7.68
C PHE A 115 -1.90 -14.29 -9.03
N LYS A 116 -2.11 -12.97 -9.10
CA LYS A 116 -2.49 -12.28 -10.35
C LYS A 116 -1.71 -10.99 -10.56
N CYS A 117 -1.69 -10.50 -11.79
CA CYS A 117 -1.00 -9.27 -12.12
C CYS A 117 -1.73 -8.04 -11.59
N ARG A 118 -1.04 -6.89 -11.57
CA ARG A 118 -1.61 -5.61 -11.14
C ARG A 118 -2.88 -5.22 -11.87
N HIS A 119 -3.02 -5.62 -13.14
CA HIS A 119 -4.19 -5.27 -13.95
C HIS A 119 -5.42 -6.09 -13.56
N CYS A 120 -5.23 -7.37 -13.22
CA CYS A 120 -6.32 -8.23 -12.76
C CYS A 120 -6.86 -7.81 -11.38
N TYR A 121 -5.96 -7.34 -10.52
CA TYR A 121 -6.34 -6.83 -9.19
C TYR A 121 -6.63 -5.34 -9.15
N ASP A 122 -6.61 -4.66 -10.31
CA ASP A 122 -6.81 -3.21 -10.41
C ASP A 122 -5.95 -2.43 -9.39
N LEU A 123 -4.69 -2.84 -9.24
CA LEU A 123 -3.74 -2.25 -8.30
C LEU A 123 -3.14 -0.98 -8.87
N THR A 124 -2.81 -0.06 -7.95
CA THR A 124 -2.10 1.18 -8.26
C THR A 124 -0.79 1.23 -7.48
N TYR A 125 0.17 2.03 -7.92
CA TYR A 125 1.37 2.28 -7.11
C TYR A 125 1.05 3.27 -5.99
N TYR A 126 1.71 3.11 -4.84
CA TYR A 126 1.57 4.05 -3.73
C TYR A 126 1.82 5.50 -4.17
N SER A 127 2.87 5.75 -4.96
CA SER A 127 3.19 7.06 -5.51
C SER A 127 2.09 7.66 -6.39
N GLN A 128 1.26 6.83 -7.04
CA GLN A 128 0.11 7.30 -7.81
C GLN A 128 -1.09 7.63 -6.91
N GLN A 129 -1.13 7.08 -5.69
CA GLN A 129 -2.13 7.41 -4.68
C GLN A 129 -1.79 8.63 -3.84
N GLU A 130 -0.51 8.94 -3.63
CA GLU A 130 -0.07 10.20 -3.04
C GLU A 130 -0.66 11.40 -3.82
N TYR A 131 -0.76 11.25 -5.15
CA TYR A 131 -1.42 12.21 -6.05
C TYR A 131 -2.94 12.05 -6.17
N THR A 132 -3.60 11.23 -5.35
CA THR A 132 -5.03 11.42 -5.07
C THR A 132 -5.26 12.61 -4.14
N SER A 133 -4.31 13.56 -4.10
CA SER A 133 -4.40 15.04 -4.12
C SER A 133 -5.47 15.75 -3.31
N LYS A 134 -6.72 15.26 -3.23
CA LYS A 134 -7.78 15.92 -2.45
C LYS A 134 -7.56 15.78 -0.96
N MET A 135 -7.15 14.60 -0.48
CA MET A 135 -6.88 14.41 0.96
C MET A 135 -5.63 15.19 1.38
N PHE A 136 -4.49 14.98 0.72
CA PHE A 136 -3.27 15.75 1.02
C PHE A 136 -3.43 17.26 0.79
N ALA A 137 -4.19 17.71 -0.21
CA ALA A 137 -4.50 19.14 -0.35
C ALA A 137 -5.49 19.64 0.71
N ALA A 138 -6.46 18.83 1.15
CA ALA A 138 -7.34 19.18 2.27
C ALA A 138 -6.53 19.29 3.57
N LEU A 139 -5.58 18.37 3.80
CA LEU A 139 -4.64 18.39 4.90
C LEU A 139 -3.75 19.63 4.88
N GLY A 140 -3.13 19.92 3.74
CA GLY A 140 -2.32 21.13 3.57
C GLY A 140 -3.13 22.42 3.75
N LYS A 141 -4.41 22.43 3.35
CA LYS A 141 -5.33 23.57 3.61
C LYS A 141 -5.68 23.67 5.09
N ALA A 142 -5.94 22.55 5.76
CA ALA A 142 -6.26 22.49 7.18
C ALA A 142 -5.08 23.01 8.02
N TRP A 143 -3.86 22.55 7.75
CA TRP A 143 -2.64 23.02 8.43
C TRP A 143 -2.41 24.53 8.27
N LYS A 144 -2.48 25.05 7.04
CA LYS A 144 -2.35 26.51 6.79
C LYS A 144 -3.42 27.32 7.53
N LYS A 145 -4.63 26.77 7.65
CA LYS A 145 -5.73 27.42 8.36
C LYS A 145 -5.50 27.39 9.87
N GLU A 146 -4.99 26.29 10.40
CA GLU A 146 -4.60 26.14 11.80
C GLU A 146 -3.47 27.11 12.19
N GLU A 147 -2.41 27.20 11.39
CA GLU A 147 -1.33 28.18 11.58
C GLU A 147 -1.88 29.62 11.61
N LYS A 148 -2.78 29.95 10.68
CA LYS A 148 -3.44 31.25 10.64
C LYS A 148 -4.28 31.50 11.90
N PHE A 149 -5.01 30.50 12.41
CA PHE A 149 -5.76 30.62 13.66
C PHE A 149 -4.83 30.85 14.87
N LYS A 150 -3.70 30.13 14.93
CA LYS A 150 -2.65 30.32 15.95
C LYS A 150 -2.07 31.73 15.90
N GLU A 151 -1.76 32.23 14.70
CA GLU A 151 -1.26 33.58 14.47
C GLU A 151 -2.28 34.67 14.81
N GLU A 152 -3.56 34.50 14.43
CA GLU A 152 -4.62 35.44 14.79
C GLU A 152 -4.83 35.52 16.31
N CYS A 153 -4.73 34.37 17.00
CA CYS A 153 -4.83 34.28 18.46
C CYS A 153 -3.62 34.90 19.17
N SER A 154 -2.40 34.74 18.62
CA SER A 154 -1.18 35.32 19.20
C SER A 154 -1.17 36.85 19.10
N LYS A 155 -1.71 37.44 18.02
CA LYS A 155 -1.86 38.89 17.84
C LYS A 155 -2.87 39.54 18.80
N MET A 156 -3.64 38.78 19.59
CA MET A 156 -4.60 39.34 20.55
C MET A 156 -3.95 39.64 21.90
N ARG A 157 -3.66 40.92 22.15
CA ARG A 157 -3.03 41.38 23.40
C ARG A 157 -3.88 41.13 24.66
N VAL A 158 -5.21 41.23 24.56
CA VAL A 158 -6.14 41.02 25.69
C VAL A 158 -7.27 40.08 25.26
N LYS A 159 -7.21 38.84 25.73
CA LYS A 159 -8.20 37.79 25.43
C LYS A 159 -9.37 37.80 26.41
N PHE A 160 -9.09 38.13 27.68
CA PHE A 160 -10.07 38.17 28.76
C PHE A 160 -10.05 39.52 29.46
N TRP A 161 -11.23 39.99 29.85
CA TRP A 161 -11.43 41.17 30.68
C TRP A 161 -12.40 40.83 31.80
N LYS A 162 -11.97 40.99 33.07
CA LYS A 162 -12.74 40.61 34.26
C LYS A 162 -13.29 39.17 34.15
N GLY A 163 -12.43 38.23 33.75
CA GLY A 163 -12.78 36.81 33.57
C GLY A 163 -13.67 36.50 32.36
N LYS A 164 -14.15 37.49 31.61
CA LYS A 164 -15.00 37.29 30.43
C LYS A 164 -14.21 37.44 29.14
N PRO A 165 -14.44 36.61 28.12
CA PRO A 165 -13.78 36.75 26.84
C PRO A 165 -14.16 38.09 26.18
N THR A 166 -13.16 38.80 25.66
CA THR A 166 -13.38 40.05 24.94
C THR A 166 -14.21 39.79 23.68
N LYS A 167 -14.89 40.81 23.15
CA LYS A 167 -15.72 40.66 21.94
C LYS A 167 -14.94 40.10 20.75
N ARG A 168 -13.66 40.48 20.62
CA ARG A 168 -12.74 39.97 19.59
C ARG A 168 -12.39 38.50 19.81
N TYR A 169 -12.08 38.11 21.06
CA TYR A 169 -11.73 36.74 21.39
C TYR A 169 -12.94 35.78 21.29
N ARG A 170 -14.13 36.24 21.69
CA ARG A 170 -15.38 35.47 21.55
C ARG A 170 -15.70 35.12 20.10
N ARG A 171 -15.60 36.10 19.19
CA ARG A 171 -15.77 35.87 17.74
C ARG A 171 -14.74 34.90 17.16
N TRP A 172 -13.54 34.85 17.72
CA TRP A 172 -12.52 33.89 17.31
C TRP A 172 -12.85 32.48 17.81
N LEU A 173 -13.31 32.34 19.06
CA LEU A 173 -13.79 31.06 19.61
C LEU A 173 -14.97 30.49 18.79
N GLU A 174 -15.92 31.33 18.41
CA GLU A 174 -17.05 30.94 17.54
C GLU A 174 -16.58 30.45 16.16
N LYS A 175 -15.52 31.05 15.60
CA LYS A 175 -14.92 30.58 14.33
C LYS A 175 -14.17 29.27 14.49
N LEU A 176 -13.51 29.07 15.64
CA LEU A 176 -12.79 27.84 15.94
C LEU A 176 -13.77 26.67 16.09
N SER A 177 -14.86 26.85 16.84
CA SER A 177 -15.86 25.80 17.04
C SER A 177 -16.53 25.39 15.73
N GLN A 178 -16.88 26.37 14.87
CA GLN A 178 -17.42 26.09 13.54
C GLN A 178 -16.43 25.32 12.64
N TYR A 179 -15.13 25.55 12.81
CA TYR A 179 -14.10 24.84 12.06
C TYR A 179 -13.94 23.39 12.55
N GLU A 180 -13.88 23.19 13.86
CA GLU A 180 -13.80 21.87 14.50
C GLU A 180 -15.01 20.98 14.15
N GLU A 181 -16.21 21.57 14.08
CA GLU A 181 -17.43 20.87 13.66
C GLU A 181 -17.42 20.48 12.17
N SER A 182 -16.76 21.27 11.31
CA SER A 182 -16.79 21.10 9.85
C SER A 182 -15.79 20.07 9.31
N GLU A 183 -14.68 19.82 10.02
CA GLU A 183 -13.57 18.98 9.53
C GLU A 183 -13.13 17.87 10.52
N PRO A 184 -14.05 17.14 11.20
CA PRO A 184 -13.65 16.15 12.22
C PRO A 184 -12.94 14.92 11.62
N ILE A 185 -13.28 14.55 10.38
CA ILE A 185 -12.76 13.36 9.70
C ILE A 185 -11.29 13.53 9.31
N VAL A 186 -10.88 14.74 8.93
CA VAL A 186 -9.52 15.06 8.48
C VAL A 186 -8.53 15.00 9.65
N LEU A 187 -8.94 15.46 10.84
CA LEU A 187 -8.13 15.38 12.07
C LEU A 187 -7.96 13.92 12.53
N GLN A 188 -9.03 13.11 12.50
CA GLN A 188 -8.97 11.68 12.82
C GLN A 188 -8.05 10.89 11.86
N GLN A 189 -8.03 11.27 10.59
CA GLN A 189 -7.15 10.65 9.58
C GLN A 189 -5.71 11.12 9.71
N LEU A 190 -5.48 12.37 10.12
CA LEU A 190 -4.16 12.90 10.47
C LEU A 190 -3.52 12.17 11.63
N GLU A 191 -4.26 11.95 12.71
CA GLU A 191 -3.74 11.21 13.87
C GLU A 191 -3.32 9.79 13.50
N LYS A 192 -4.05 9.14 12.58
CA LYS A 192 -3.66 7.82 12.05
C LYS A 192 -2.38 7.88 11.22
N LEU A 193 -2.24 8.90 10.35
CA LEU A 193 -1.06 9.09 9.52
C LEU A 193 0.18 9.46 10.34
N ILE A 194 0.04 10.34 11.32
CA ILE A 194 1.12 10.76 12.23
C ILE A 194 1.62 9.56 13.04
N ARG A 195 0.71 8.74 13.60
CA ARG A 195 1.10 7.49 14.27
C ARG A 195 1.86 6.51 13.36
N CYS A 196 1.56 6.50 12.06
CA CYS A 196 2.29 5.67 11.09
C CYS A 196 3.68 6.25 10.74
N LEU A 197 3.86 7.57 10.81
CA LEU A 197 5.14 8.25 10.56
C LEU A 197 6.04 8.24 11.81
N ASP A 198 5.49 8.42 13.00
CA ASP A 198 6.24 8.36 14.27
C ASP A 198 6.69 6.94 14.61
N ALA A 199 6.11 5.91 13.98
CA ALA A 199 6.56 4.51 14.06
C ALA A 199 7.72 4.20 13.08
N THR A 200 8.23 5.21 12.37
CA THR A 200 9.36 5.09 11.44
C THR A 200 10.65 5.78 11.92
N GLU A 201 10.70 6.21 13.20
CA GLU A 201 11.92 6.66 13.89
C GLU A 201 12.37 5.68 14.99
#